data_AF-X0ZKS4-F1
#
_entry.id   AF-X0ZKS4-F1
#
_cell.length_a   1.000
_cell.length_b   1.000
_cell.length_c   1.000
_cell.angle_alpha   90.00
_cell.angle_beta   90.00
_cell.angle_gamma   90.00
#
_symmetry.space_group_name_H-M   'P 1'
#
loop_
_entity.id
_entity.type
_entity.pdbx_description
1 polymer ?
#
loop_
_entity_poly.entity_id
_entity_poly.type
_entity_poly.pdbx_seq_one_letter_code
_entity_poly.pdbx_strand_id
1 'polypeptide(L)'
;GFGETAIEEVTGFAEAVVKQADDDGLPLAKRQVERIRVEVNSLQISGTLEFCQNDPFSLILLHPGAKTSTQFRRSKYLALAQLLVAMVAGVPVKRACVYSQHEKWSPGAVDDKGKPRKAVMVREVTLDNSLTRQNSQHLLEELCRLYQQAAMSAYSSFGKTAEDFLTDQNKSRKSFSSFVTYASYENSLEVVVHGRTPVFDEVFSDSERQKAFFNPYVAITRFKPRTNIYSPE
;
A
#
# COMPACT_ATOMS: atom_id res chain seq x y z
N GLY A 1 8.00 -30.87 1.61
CA GLY A 1 8.16 -30.53 3.04
C GLY A 1 9.13 -29.38 3.13
N PHE A 2 8.89 -28.42 4.01
CA PHE A 2 9.87 -27.36 4.29
C PHE A 2 11.01 -28.01 5.11
N GLY A 3 12.25 -27.94 4.62
CA GLY A 3 13.43 -28.52 5.27
C GLY A 3 13.90 -27.69 6.47
N GLU A 4 14.78 -28.25 7.30
CA GLU A 4 15.36 -27.61 8.49
C GLU A 4 15.93 -26.22 8.19
N THR A 5 16.60 -26.06 7.04
CA THR A 5 17.14 -24.76 6.58
C THR A 5 16.07 -23.69 6.41
N ALA A 6 14.87 -24.04 5.95
CA ALA A 6 13.77 -23.08 5.80
C ALA A 6 13.21 -22.66 7.17
N ILE A 7 13.21 -23.58 8.15
CA ILE A 7 12.80 -23.28 9.53
C ILE A 7 13.83 -22.37 10.20
N GLU A 8 15.12 -22.62 10.00
CA GLU A 8 16.21 -21.76 10.50
C GLU A 8 16.13 -20.36 9.90
N GLU A 9 15.87 -20.23 8.59
CA GLU A 9 15.75 -18.93 7.93
C GLU A 9 14.55 -18.14 8.46
N VAL A 10 13.38 -18.78 8.62
CA VAL A 10 12.17 -18.11 9.13
C VAL A 10 12.33 -17.72 10.59
N THR A 11 12.86 -18.62 11.42
CA THR A 11 13.12 -18.35 12.86
C THR A 11 14.13 -17.21 13.02
N GLY A 12 15.26 -17.30 12.31
CA GLY A 12 16.30 -16.26 12.35
C GLY A 12 15.79 -14.91 11.83
N PHE A 13 14.90 -14.91 10.83
CA PHE A 13 14.27 -13.66 10.36
C PHE A 13 13.35 -13.08 11.42
N ALA A 14 12.49 -13.90 12.03
CA ALA A 14 11.57 -13.45 13.08
C ALA A 14 12.32 -12.85 14.27
N GLU A 15 13.38 -13.50 14.75
CA GLU A 15 14.23 -13.01 15.84
C GLU A 15 14.90 -11.68 15.47
N ALA A 16 15.46 -11.58 14.26
CA ALA A 16 16.11 -10.36 13.81
C ALA A 16 15.12 -9.19 13.65
N VAL A 17 13.88 -9.46 13.24
CA VAL A 17 12.79 -8.47 13.17
C VAL A 17 12.42 -7.97 14.56
N VAL A 18 12.24 -8.88 15.53
CA VAL A 18 11.91 -8.53 16.93
C VAL A 18 13.01 -7.64 17.50
N LYS A 19 14.27 -8.08 17.38
CA LYS A 19 15.42 -7.32 17.87
C LYS A 19 15.50 -5.93 17.23
N GLN A 20 15.34 -5.83 15.92
CA GLN A 20 15.39 -4.54 15.24
C GLN A 20 14.24 -3.62 15.67
N ALA A 21 13.02 -4.15 15.87
CA ALA A 21 11.89 -3.37 16.34
C ALA A 21 12.08 -2.89 17.79
N ASP A 22 12.69 -3.70 18.65
CA ASP A 22 13.09 -3.31 20.01
C ASP A 22 14.13 -2.18 19.97
N ASP A 23 15.16 -2.30 19.13
CA ASP A 23 16.20 -1.28 18.92
C ASP A 23 15.62 0.04 18.35
N ASP A 24 14.60 -0.05 17.51
CA ASP A 24 13.86 1.10 16.95
C ASP A 24 12.87 1.73 17.97
N GLY A 25 12.73 1.16 19.18
CA GLY A 25 11.82 1.65 20.22
C GLY A 25 10.35 1.28 19.99
N LEU A 26 10.06 0.39 19.04
CA LEU A 26 8.72 -0.10 18.68
C LEU A 26 8.59 -1.61 18.93
N PRO A 27 8.81 -2.08 20.18
CA PRO A 27 8.86 -3.50 20.50
C PRO A 27 7.56 -4.22 20.12
N LEU A 28 7.68 -5.27 19.30
CA LEU A 28 6.52 -6.02 18.80
C LEU A 28 5.77 -6.77 19.91
N ALA A 29 6.47 -7.09 21.02
CA ALA A 29 5.88 -7.72 22.19
C ALA A 29 4.96 -6.77 23.00
N LYS A 30 5.12 -5.45 22.84
CA LYS A 30 4.31 -4.45 23.54
C LYS A 30 3.26 -3.83 22.61
N ARG A 31 2.66 -4.64 21.74
CA ARG A 31 1.54 -4.18 20.92
C ARG A 31 0.29 -4.01 21.76
N GLN A 32 -0.45 -2.95 21.47
CA GLN A 32 -1.80 -2.74 21.95
C GLN A 32 -2.73 -2.73 20.74
N VAL A 33 -3.87 -3.37 20.91
CA VAL A 33 -4.91 -3.48 19.88
C VAL A 33 -6.09 -2.65 20.32
N GLU A 34 -6.55 -1.75 19.47
CA GLU A 34 -7.79 -1.00 19.69
C GLU A 34 -8.81 -1.35 18.61
N ARG A 35 -10.03 -1.63 19.05
CA ARG A 35 -11.15 -1.84 18.16
C ARG A 35 -11.67 -0.49 17.71
N ILE A 36 -11.75 -0.33 16.40
CA ILE A 36 -12.23 0.89 15.76
C ILE A 36 -13.56 0.63 15.08
N ARG A 37 -14.42 1.63 15.12
CA ARG A 37 -15.67 1.71 14.36
C ARG A 37 -15.82 3.14 13.87
N VAL A 38 -15.87 3.30 12.56
CA VAL A 38 -16.05 4.58 11.89
C VAL A 38 -17.23 4.45 10.93
N GLU A 39 -18.18 5.35 11.05
CA GLU A 39 -19.28 5.49 10.09
C GLU A 39 -18.82 6.39 8.94
N VAL A 40 -19.06 5.93 7.71
CA VAL A 40 -18.61 6.53 6.44
C VAL A 40 -19.80 6.50 5.50
N ASN A 41 -20.55 7.61 5.41
CA ASN A 41 -21.87 7.67 4.77
C ASN A 41 -22.83 6.57 5.30
N SER A 42 -23.30 5.69 4.43
CA SER A 42 -24.17 4.55 4.75
C SER A 42 -23.40 3.27 5.06
N LEU A 43 -22.07 3.35 5.17
CA LEU A 43 -21.18 2.22 5.42
C LEU A 43 -20.50 2.35 6.77
N GLN A 44 -20.13 1.21 7.32
CA GLN A 44 -19.36 1.13 8.54
C GLN A 44 -18.02 0.47 8.25
N ILE A 45 -16.93 1.14 8.62
CA ILE A 45 -15.59 0.54 8.68
C ILE A 45 -15.36 0.09 10.12
N SER A 46 -15.16 -1.22 10.31
CA SER A 46 -14.83 -1.79 11.62
C SER A 46 -13.63 -2.70 11.53
N GLY A 47 -12.80 -2.69 12.57
CA GLY A 47 -11.62 -3.55 12.64
C GLY A 47 -10.77 -3.24 13.85
N THR A 48 -9.50 -3.56 13.75
CA THR A 48 -8.52 -3.31 14.79
C THR A 48 -7.32 -2.54 14.25
N LEU A 49 -6.81 -1.62 15.05
CA LEU A 49 -5.53 -0.96 14.83
C LEU A 49 -4.53 -1.48 15.86
N GLU A 50 -3.29 -1.73 15.42
CA GLU A 50 -2.19 -2.17 16.26
C GLU A 50 -1.15 -1.07 16.42
N PHE A 51 -0.87 -0.69 17.67
CA PHE A 51 0.13 0.32 18.02
C PHE A 51 1.11 -0.19 19.06
N CYS A 52 2.21 0.53 19.21
CA CYS A 52 3.15 0.30 20.30
C CYS A 52 2.63 0.92 21.60
N GLN A 53 2.62 0.19 22.72
CA GLN A 53 2.30 0.77 24.03
C GLN A 53 3.30 1.87 24.42
N ASN A 54 4.57 1.74 24.02
CA ASN A 54 5.59 2.75 24.30
C ASN A 54 5.48 3.98 23.38
N ASP A 55 4.77 3.85 22.25
CA ASP A 55 4.57 4.93 21.28
C ASP A 55 3.14 4.83 20.69
N PRO A 56 2.14 5.38 21.39
CA PRO A 56 0.74 5.31 20.94
C PRO A 56 0.48 6.16 19.67
N PHE A 57 1.48 6.92 19.20
CA PHE A 57 1.38 7.72 17.97
C PHE A 57 1.76 6.92 16.71
N SER A 58 2.16 5.65 16.86
CA SER A 58 2.70 4.83 15.77
C SER A 58 1.95 3.52 15.59
N LEU A 59 1.41 3.30 14.39
CA LEU A 59 0.98 1.98 13.95
C LEU A 59 2.21 1.13 13.59
N ILE A 60 2.16 -0.16 13.89
CA ILE A 60 3.20 -1.13 13.51
C ILE A 60 2.64 -2.10 12.48
N LEU A 61 3.24 -2.15 11.28
CA LEU A 61 2.82 -3.05 10.21
C LEU A 61 3.97 -3.97 9.76
N LEU A 62 3.77 -5.29 9.86
CA LEU A 62 4.73 -6.30 9.41
C LEU A 62 4.36 -6.86 8.04
N HIS A 63 5.04 -6.38 6.99
CA HIS A 63 4.75 -6.76 5.60
C HIS A 63 6.03 -7.32 4.95
N PRO A 64 6.49 -8.52 5.33
CA PRO A 64 7.78 -9.06 4.89
C PRO A 64 7.89 -9.22 3.37
N GLY A 65 6.76 -9.43 2.67
CA GLY A 65 6.74 -9.53 1.19
C GLY A 65 6.99 -8.21 0.43
N ALA A 66 7.06 -7.07 1.10
CA ALA A 66 7.20 -5.75 0.46
C ALA A 66 8.67 -5.32 0.23
N LYS A 67 9.49 -6.21 -0.34
CA LYS A 67 10.94 -6.06 -0.45
C LYS A 67 11.34 -4.88 -1.35
N THR A 68 10.68 -4.74 -2.50
CA THR A 68 10.96 -3.67 -3.47
C THR A 68 10.04 -2.46 -3.31
N SER A 69 10.41 -1.32 -3.91
CA SER A 69 9.54 -0.12 -3.95
C SER A 69 8.19 -0.39 -4.61
N THR A 70 8.16 -1.24 -5.65
CA THR A 70 6.91 -1.61 -6.33
C THR A 70 6.02 -2.45 -5.42
N GLN A 71 6.58 -3.45 -4.72
CA GLN A 71 5.84 -4.29 -3.78
C GLN A 71 5.36 -3.50 -2.56
N PHE A 72 6.14 -2.49 -2.14
CA PHE A 72 5.78 -1.61 -1.03
C PHE A 72 4.55 -0.76 -1.28
N ARG A 73 4.17 -0.54 -2.54
CA ARG A 73 3.01 0.29 -2.89
C ARG A 73 1.72 -0.18 -2.20
N ARG A 74 1.50 -1.50 -2.12
CA ARG A 74 0.33 -2.07 -1.42
C ARG A 74 0.36 -1.77 0.08
N SER A 75 1.52 -2.00 0.71
CA SER A 75 1.71 -1.70 2.13
C SER A 75 1.52 -0.22 2.44
N LYS A 76 2.00 0.65 1.55
CA LYS A 76 1.85 2.10 1.64
C LYS A 76 0.39 2.55 1.59
N TYR A 77 -0.42 1.99 0.68
CA TYR A 77 -1.85 2.28 0.63
C TYR A 77 -2.62 1.71 1.83
N LEU A 78 -2.25 0.53 2.34
CA LEU A 78 -2.87 0.02 3.58
C LEU A 78 -2.55 0.92 4.78
N ALA A 79 -1.29 1.32 4.93
CA ALA A 79 -0.85 2.23 5.98
C ALA A 79 -1.62 3.55 5.91
N LEU A 80 -1.76 4.13 4.72
CA LEU A 80 -2.58 5.33 4.50
C LEU A 80 -4.04 5.12 4.93
N ALA A 81 -4.68 4.05 4.47
CA ALA A 81 -6.07 3.77 4.82
C ALA A 81 -6.26 3.66 6.34
N GLN A 82 -5.36 2.95 7.03
CA GLN A 82 -5.42 2.84 8.49
C GLN A 82 -5.18 4.18 9.19
N LEU A 83 -4.29 5.03 8.68
CA LEU A 83 -4.07 6.37 9.23
C LEU A 83 -5.28 7.27 9.07
N LEU A 84 -5.96 7.24 7.91
CA LEU A 84 -7.20 7.98 7.69
C LEU A 84 -8.29 7.50 8.66
N VAL A 85 -8.43 6.18 8.82
CA VAL A 85 -9.41 5.61 9.77
C VAL A 85 -9.08 5.98 11.21
N ALA A 86 -7.81 5.94 11.62
CA ALA A 86 -7.38 6.38 12.95
C ALA A 86 -7.74 7.85 13.19
N MET A 87 -7.48 8.72 12.21
CA MET A 87 -7.81 10.15 12.29
C MET A 87 -9.32 10.38 12.44
N VAL A 88 -10.15 9.66 11.68
CA VAL A 88 -11.61 9.79 11.77
C VAL A 88 -12.16 9.21 13.08
N ALA A 89 -11.57 8.12 13.57
CA ALA A 89 -11.90 7.53 14.87
C ALA A 89 -11.44 8.39 16.07
N GLY A 90 -10.59 9.39 15.86
CA GLY A 90 -10.03 10.21 16.93
C GLY A 90 -8.91 9.54 17.71
N VAL A 91 -8.32 8.47 17.15
CA VAL A 91 -7.16 7.78 17.72
C VAL A 91 -5.92 8.64 17.46
N PRO A 92 -5.04 8.89 18.45
CA PRO A 92 -3.93 9.85 18.34
C PRO A 92 -2.75 9.32 17.51
N VAL A 93 -2.97 8.55 16.45
CA VAL A 93 -1.90 8.05 15.57
C VAL A 93 -1.45 9.16 14.61
N LYS A 94 -0.14 9.28 14.42
CA LYS A 94 0.50 10.25 13.51
C LYS A 94 1.25 9.59 12.36
N ARG A 95 1.70 8.34 12.53
CA ARG A 95 2.49 7.61 11.55
C ARG A 95 2.21 6.12 11.56
N ALA A 96 2.53 5.47 10.46
CA ALA A 96 2.58 4.02 10.36
C ALA A 96 3.99 3.58 9.99
N CYS A 97 4.61 2.77 10.84
CA CYS A 97 5.93 2.19 10.63
C CYS A 97 5.77 0.82 9.96
N VAL A 98 6.13 0.74 8.69
CA VAL A 98 6.01 -0.50 7.91
C VAL A 98 7.35 -1.20 7.85
N TYR A 99 7.43 -2.38 8.45
CA TYR A 99 8.57 -3.28 8.46
C TYR A 99 8.45 -4.26 7.29
N SER A 100 9.36 -4.15 6.33
CA SER A 100 9.41 -5.03 5.14
C SER A 100 10.75 -5.74 5.09
N GLN A 101 10.81 -7.01 4.65
CA GLN A 101 12.08 -7.75 4.61
C GLN A 101 13.07 -7.01 3.69
N HIS A 102 14.29 -6.84 4.17
CA HIS A 102 15.37 -6.29 3.36
C HIS A 102 15.78 -7.34 2.30
N GLU A 103 15.79 -6.97 1.02
CA GLU A 103 15.97 -7.90 -0.10
C GLU A 103 17.29 -8.69 -0.04
N LYS A 104 18.36 -8.06 0.49
CA LYS A 104 19.71 -8.65 0.63
C LYS A 104 19.98 -9.30 1.98
N TRP A 105 18.96 -9.48 2.82
CA TRP A 105 19.15 -10.08 4.14
C TRP A 105 18.97 -11.60 4.08
N SER A 106 19.85 -12.29 4.79
CA SER A 106 19.81 -13.72 5.14
C SER A 106 20.43 -13.90 6.53
N PRO A 107 20.29 -15.06 7.20
CA PRO A 107 20.97 -15.33 8.46
C PRO A 107 22.47 -15.05 8.36
N GLY A 108 23.01 -14.27 9.31
CA GLY A 108 24.42 -13.87 9.34
C GLY A 108 24.84 -12.84 8.26
N ALA A 109 23.92 -12.30 7.47
CA ALA A 109 24.25 -11.33 6.43
C ALA A 109 24.91 -10.07 7.02
N VAL A 110 26.00 -9.64 6.38
CA VAL A 110 26.70 -8.38 6.67
C VAL A 110 26.61 -7.40 5.50
N ASP A 111 26.80 -6.12 5.78
CA ASP A 111 26.98 -5.07 4.77
C ASP A 111 28.43 -4.99 4.29
N ASP A 112 28.71 -4.10 3.34
CA ASP A 112 30.03 -3.92 2.73
C ASP A 112 31.09 -3.40 3.74
N LYS A 113 30.67 -3.03 4.96
CA LYS A 113 31.52 -2.57 6.06
C LYS A 113 31.65 -3.63 7.16
N GLY A 114 31.17 -4.85 6.93
CA GLY A 114 31.20 -5.96 7.87
C GLY A 114 30.22 -5.83 9.04
N LYS A 115 29.25 -4.91 8.98
CA LYS A 115 28.23 -4.76 10.02
C LYS A 115 27.03 -5.68 9.74
N PRO A 116 26.35 -6.22 10.77
CA PRO A 116 25.13 -6.97 10.57
C PRO A 116 24.11 -6.19 9.74
N ARG A 117 23.62 -6.80 8.67
CA ARG A 117 22.63 -6.20 7.80
C ARG A 117 21.28 -6.14 8.53
N LYS A 118 20.58 -5.02 8.40
CA LYS A 118 19.21 -4.89 8.91
C LYS A 118 18.30 -5.95 8.28
N ALA A 119 17.55 -6.68 9.10
CA ALA A 119 16.60 -7.69 8.63
C ALA A 119 15.46 -7.06 7.84
N VAL A 120 15.07 -5.85 8.25
CA VAL A 120 13.92 -5.15 7.72
C VAL A 120 14.27 -3.73 7.30
N MET A 121 13.71 -3.33 6.17
CA MET A 121 13.58 -1.93 5.80
C MET A 121 12.35 -1.37 6.49
N VAL A 122 12.55 -0.34 7.31
CA VAL A 122 11.47 0.39 7.97
C VAL A 122 11.14 1.62 7.13
N ARG A 123 9.88 1.73 6.71
CA ARG A 123 9.37 2.88 5.96
C ARG A 123 8.22 3.48 6.75
N GLU A 124 8.40 4.72 7.19
CA GLU A 124 7.33 5.49 7.82
C GLU A 124 6.40 6.07 6.76
N VAL A 125 5.08 5.97 6.98
CA VAL A 125 4.03 6.62 6.19
C VAL A 125 3.30 7.60 7.11
N THR A 126 3.05 8.81 6.61
CA THR A 126 2.37 9.87 7.37
C THR A 126 1.29 10.54 6.53
N LEU A 127 0.31 11.13 7.23
CA LEU A 127 -0.64 12.08 6.63
C LEU A 127 0.01 13.48 6.63
N ASP A 128 -0.27 14.28 5.61
CA ASP A 128 0.11 15.70 5.61
C ASP A 128 -0.59 16.44 6.75
N ASN A 129 0.10 17.39 7.39
CA ASN A 129 -0.41 18.14 8.54
C ASN A 129 -1.65 18.99 8.21
N SER A 130 -1.91 19.26 6.94
CA SER A 130 -3.11 19.96 6.48
C SER A 130 -4.38 19.09 6.52
N LEU A 131 -4.25 17.77 6.63
CA LEU A 131 -5.41 16.89 6.69
C LEU A 131 -6.13 17.02 8.03
N THR A 132 -7.42 17.30 7.95
CA THR A 132 -8.33 17.36 9.08
C THR A 132 -9.13 16.07 9.19
N ARG A 133 -9.81 15.88 10.34
CA ARG A 133 -10.76 14.80 10.54
C ARG A 133 -11.85 14.79 9.45
N GLN A 134 -12.38 15.96 9.11
CA GLN A 134 -13.44 16.12 8.11
C GLN A 134 -12.97 15.73 6.70
N ASN A 135 -11.81 16.24 6.27
CA ASN A 135 -11.26 15.89 4.95
C ASN A 135 -10.90 14.41 4.88
N SER A 136 -10.37 13.83 5.97
CA SER A 136 -10.08 12.40 6.04
C SER A 136 -11.33 11.54 5.95
N GLN A 137 -12.44 11.98 6.55
CA GLN A 137 -13.72 11.30 6.41
C GLN A 137 -14.20 11.30 4.95
N HIS A 138 -14.15 12.45 4.27
CA HIS A 138 -14.50 12.53 2.85
C HIS A 138 -13.61 11.63 1.97
N LEU A 139 -12.32 11.53 2.26
CA LEU A 139 -11.43 10.62 1.55
C LEU A 139 -11.81 9.15 1.76
N LEU A 140 -12.19 8.76 2.99
CA LEU A 140 -12.68 7.41 3.26
C LEU A 140 -14.01 7.13 2.53
N GLU A 141 -14.92 8.10 2.49
CA GLU A 141 -16.18 8.00 1.74
C GLU A 141 -15.92 7.75 0.26
N GLU A 142 -14.98 8.49 -0.33
CA GLU A 142 -14.61 8.35 -1.73
C GLU A 142 -13.89 7.01 -2.01
N LEU A 143 -12.99 6.58 -1.12
CA LEU A 143 -12.35 5.26 -1.20
C LEU A 143 -13.38 4.13 -1.15
N CYS A 144 -14.36 4.21 -0.25
CA CYS A 144 -15.45 3.24 -0.15
C CYS A 144 -16.31 3.22 -1.43
N ARG A 145 -16.66 4.40 -1.96
CA ARG A 145 -17.41 4.53 -3.23
C ARG A 145 -16.65 3.87 -4.38
N LEU A 146 -15.35 4.15 -4.51
CA LEU A 146 -14.51 3.55 -5.54
C LEU A 146 -14.38 2.04 -5.37
N TYR A 147 -14.22 1.55 -4.14
CA TYR A 147 -14.19 0.12 -3.87
C TYR A 147 -15.49 -0.56 -4.32
N GLN A 148 -16.66 0.02 -4.01
CA GLN A 148 -17.95 -0.50 -4.46
C GLN A 148 -18.05 -0.54 -5.98
N GLN A 149 -17.59 0.51 -6.69
CA GLN A 149 -17.55 0.51 -8.15
C GLN A 149 -16.64 -0.60 -8.69
N ALA A 150 -15.44 -0.77 -8.13
CA ALA A 150 -14.49 -1.80 -8.53
C ALA A 150 -14.93 -3.23 -8.19
N ALA A 151 -15.80 -3.39 -7.19
CA ALA A 151 -16.40 -4.68 -6.87
C ALA A 151 -17.46 -5.11 -7.90
N MET A 152 -18.14 -4.16 -8.53
CA MET A 152 -19.17 -4.43 -9.53
C MET A 152 -18.61 -4.63 -10.93
N SER A 153 -17.42 -4.10 -11.22
CA SER A 153 -16.79 -4.23 -12.53
C SER A 153 -15.30 -3.99 -12.49
N ALA A 154 -14.58 -4.58 -13.45
CA ALA A 154 -13.15 -4.42 -13.56
C ALA A 154 -12.76 -3.03 -14.09
N TYR A 155 -11.91 -2.34 -13.33
CA TYR A 155 -11.25 -1.11 -13.74
C TYR A 155 -9.75 -1.37 -13.83
N SER A 156 -9.29 -1.77 -15.01
CA SER A 156 -7.90 -2.17 -15.24
C SER A 156 -7.02 -0.97 -15.59
N SER A 157 -5.98 -0.75 -14.80
CA SER A 157 -5.13 0.44 -14.94
C SER A 157 -4.12 0.35 -16.09
N PHE A 158 -3.69 -0.86 -16.45
CA PHE A 158 -2.61 -1.12 -17.41
C PHE A 158 -1.38 -0.24 -17.14
N GLY A 159 -0.94 -0.21 -15.88
CA GLY A 159 0.17 0.64 -15.43
C GLY A 159 -0.21 2.12 -15.41
N LYS A 160 0.41 2.92 -16.28
CA LYS A 160 0.14 4.36 -16.41
C LYS A 160 -0.97 4.68 -17.41
N THR A 161 -1.46 3.69 -18.14
CA THR A 161 -2.45 3.88 -19.21
C THR A 161 -3.69 4.61 -18.73
N ALA A 162 -4.26 4.19 -17.60
CA ALA A 162 -5.46 4.82 -17.05
C ALA A 162 -5.22 6.26 -16.57
N GLU A 163 -4.04 6.58 -16.04
CA GLU A 163 -3.69 7.97 -15.68
C GLU A 163 -3.52 8.83 -16.95
N ASP A 164 -2.81 8.32 -17.95
CA ASP A 164 -2.63 9.00 -19.24
C ASP A 164 -3.98 9.17 -19.96
N PHE A 165 -4.92 8.24 -19.81
CA PHE A 165 -6.27 8.30 -20.41
C PHE A 165 -7.05 9.55 -19.99
N LEU A 166 -6.79 10.06 -18.78
CA LEU A 166 -7.46 11.26 -18.25
C LEU A 166 -7.01 12.54 -18.95
N THR A 167 -5.82 12.54 -19.58
CA THR A 167 -5.16 13.76 -20.07
C THR A 167 -4.84 13.72 -21.56
N ASP A 168 -4.39 12.57 -22.09
CA ASP A 168 -3.96 12.41 -23.48
C ASP A 168 -4.21 10.97 -23.96
N GLN A 169 -5.20 10.81 -24.83
CA GLN A 169 -5.60 9.51 -25.37
C GLN A 169 -4.50 8.87 -26.25
N ASN A 170 -3.72 9.67 -27.00
CA ASN A 170 -2.63 9.15 -27.82
C ASN A 170 -1.49 8.65 -26.96
N LYS A 171 -1.16 9.37 -25.89
CA LYS A 171 -0.20 8.92 -24.89
C LYS A 171 -0.69 7.67 -24.18
N SER A 172 -1.97 7.63 -23.81
CA SER A 172 -2.60 6.45 -23.20
C SER A 172 -2.48 5.21 -24.08
N ARG A 173 -2.76 5.31 -25.39
CA ARG A 173 -2.54 4.20 -26.35
C ARG A 173 -1.11 3.71 -26.37
N LYS A 174 -0.12 4.61 -26.38
CA LYS A 174 1.31 4.25 -26.33
C LYS A 174 1.67 3.55 -25.03
N SER A 175 1.19 4.05 -23.90
CA SER A 175 1.38 3.45 -22.57
C SER A 175 0.74 2.07 -22.48
N PHE A 176 -0.45 1.89 -23.06
CA PHE A 176 -1.14 0.61 -23.15
C PHE A 176 -0.29 -0.39 -23.93
N SER A 177 0.03 -0.10 -25.20
CA SER A 177 0.83 -0.98 -26.05
C SER A 177 2.16 -1.35 -25.41
N SER A 178 2.80 -0.39 -24.74
CA SER A 178 4.03 -0.65 -23.99
C SER A 178 3.79 -1.64 -22.85
N PHE A 179 2.74 -1.45 -22.05
CA PHE A 179 2.41 -2.34 -20.93
C PHE A 179 2.11 -3.77 -21.40
N VAL A 180 1.30 -3.95 -22.45
CA VAL A 180 0.90 -5.29 -22.93
C VAL A 180 2.06 -6.06 -23.55
N THR A 181 3.08 -5.37 -24.07
CA THR A 181 4.25 -6.00 -24.70
C THR A 181 5.32 -6.43 -23.70
N TYR A 182 5.29 -5.94 -22.45
CA TYR A 182 6.22 -6.40 -21.42
C TYR A 182 5.87 -7.82 -20.96
N ALA A 183 6.91 -8.66 -20.77
CA ALA A 183 6.76 -10.03 -20.27
C ALA A 183 6.04 -10.11 -18.91
N SER A 184 6.07 -9.04 -18.10
CA SER A 184 5.33 -8.98 -16.83
C SER A 184 3.81 -8.98 -17.03
N TYR A 185 3.29 -8.66 -18.21
CA TYR A 185 1.86 -8.65 -18.50
C TYR A 185 1.22 -10.03 -18.30
N GLU A 186 1.92 -11.10 -18.67
CA GLU A 186 1.43 -12.48 -18.51
C GLU A 186 1.15 -12.88 -17.06
N ASN A 187 1.73 -12.16 -16.10
CA ASN A 187 1.58 -12.40 -14.66
C ASN A 187 0.72 -11.33 -13.97
N SER A 188 0.05 -10.47 -14.75
CA SER A 188 -0.77 -9.38 -14.23
C SER A 188 -2.21 -9.83 -13.90
N LEU A 189 -2.98 -9.01 -13.19
CA LEU A 189 -4.42 -9.26 -13.04
C LEU A 189 -5.18 -8.85 -14.30
N GLU A 190 -4.61 -7.93 -15.08
CA GLU A 190 -5.19 -7.45 -16.34
C GLU A 190 -5.30 -8.54 -17.40
N VAL A 191 -4.35 -9.50 -17.47
CA VAL A 191 -4.46 -10.65 -18.40
C VAL A 191 -5.57 -11.62 -17.99
N VAL A 192 -5.87 -11.74 -16.70
CA VAL A 192 -6.99 -12.58 -16.20
C VAL A 192 -8.33 -11.99 -16.62
N VAL A 193 -8.44 -10.66 -16.63
CA VAL A 193 -9.68 -9.95 -16.96
C VAL A 193 -9.87 -9.80 -18.48
N HIS A 194 -8.81 -9.43 -19.21
CA HIS A 194 -8.91 -9.02 -20.62
C HIS A 194 -8.26 -9.99 -21.62
N GLY A 195 -7.75 -11.12 -21.14
CA GLY A 195 -7.05 -12.12 -21.97
C GLY A 195 -5.65 -11.68 -22.38
N ARG A 196 -4.99 -12.47 -23.24
CA ARG A 196 -3.56 -12.26 -23.61
C ARG A 196 -3.33 -11.17 -24.64
N THR A 197 -4.36 -10.80 -25.40
CA THR A 197 -4.28 -9.84 -26.51
C THR A 197 -5.38 -8.80 -26.39
N PRO A 198 -5.41 -8.00 -25.30
CA PRO A 198 -6.44 -6.99 -25.11
C PRO A 198 -6.30 -5.88 -26.15
N VAL A 199 -7.42 -5.33 -26.59
CA VAL A 199 -7.46 -4.20 -27.53
C VAL A 199 -7.81 -2.92 -26.76
N PHE A 200 -7.03 -1.86 -26.95
CA PHE A 200 -7.21 -0.60 -26.23
C PHE A 200 -8.64 -0.05 -26.33
N ASP A 201 -9.19 -0.01 -27.55
CA ASP A 201 -10.52 0.53 -27.82
C ASP A 201 -11.65 -0.28 -27.21
N GLU A 202 -11.42 -1.57 -26.94
CA GLU A 202 -12.40 -2.42 -26.26
C GLU A 202 -12.35 -2.17 -24.74
N VAL A 203 -11.14 -2.18 -24.17
CA VAL A 203 -10.89 -1.97 -22.74
C VAL A 203 -11.35 -0.59 -22.27
N PHE A 204 -11.09 0.44 -23.09
CA PHE A 204 -11.41 1.85 -22.79
C PHE A 204 -12.58 2.37 -23.64
N SER A 205 -13.45 1.48 -24.12
CA SER A 205 -14.64 1.81 -24.93
C SER A 205 -15.59 2.80 -24.23
N ASP A 206 -15.83 2.61 -22.93
CA ASP A 206 -16.69 3.47 -22.11
C ASP A 206 -15.87 4.58 -21.43
N SER A 207 -15.51 5.61 -22.20
CA SER A 207 -14.69 6.73 -21.72
C SER A 207 -15.27 7.42 -20.49
N GLU A 208 -16.58 7.66 -20.46
CA GLU A 208 -17.23 8.37 -19.35
C GLU A 208 -17.11 7.58 -18.06
N ARG A 209 -17.39 6.28 -18.11
CA ARG A 209 -17.24 5.40 -16.96
C ARG A 209 -15.79 5.30 -16.49
N GLN A 210 -14.84 5.17 -17.41
CA GLN A 210 -13.42 5.07 -17.07
C GLN A 210 -12.94 6.36 -16.40
N LYS A 211 -13.29 7.53 -16.94
CA LYS A 211 -12.96 8.83 -16.34
C LYS A 211 -13.62 9.02 -14.97
N ALA A 212 -14.88 8.64 -14.82
CA ALA A 212 -15.62 8.77 -13.56
C ALA A 212 -14.99 7.96 -12.40
N PHE A 213 -14.32 6.84 -12.72
CA PHE A 213 -13.57 6.05 -11.75
C PHE A 213 -12.14 6.56 -11.56
N PHE A 214 -11.39 6.71 -12.65
CA PHE A 214 -9.95 6.96 -12.57
C PHE A 214 -9.59 8.39 -12.16
N ASN A 215 -10.41 9.40 -12.47
CA ASN A 215 -10.17 10.77 -11.99
C ASN A 215 -10.05 10.83 -10.45
N PRO A 216 -11.09 10.44 -9.69
CA PRO A 216 -10.99 10.45 -8.23
C PRO A 216 -9.99 9.43 -7.69
N TYR A 217 -9.87 8.25 -8.31
CA TYR A 217 -8.89 7.25 -7.89
C TYR A 217 -7.46 7.80 -7.96
N VAL A 218 -7.07 8.46 -9.05
CA VAL A 218 -5.73 9.04 -9.20
C VAL A 218 -5.52 10.17 -8.19
N ALA A 219 -6.50 11.06 -8.01
CA ALA A 219 -6.41 12.18 -7.07
C ALA A 219 -6.16 11.70 -5.63
N ILE A 220 -6.90 10.69 -5.16
CA ILE A 220 -6.79 10.22 -3.77
C ILE A 220 -5.67 9.21 -3.55
N THR A 221 -5.09 8.61 -4.61
CA THR A 221 -4.01 7.62 -4.48
C THR A 221 -2.62 8.18 -4.82
N ARG A 222 -2.53 9.47 -5.11
CA ARG A 222 -1.27 10.17 -5.32
C ARG A 222 -0.61 10.50 -3.98
N PHE A 223 0.68 10.23 -3.89
CA PHE A 223 1.53 10.64 -2.77
C PHE A 223 2.52 11.68 -3.28
N LYS A 224 3.02 12.54 -2.39
CA LYS A 224 4.12 13.45 -2.72
C LYS A 224 5.29 12.64 -3.30
N PRO A 225 5.84 13.03 -4.47
CA PRO A 225 6.90 12.28 -5.12
C PRO A 225 8.08 12.05 -4.19
N ARG A 226 8.61 10.82 -4.20
CA ARG A 226 9.81 10.42 -3.43
C ARG A 226 9.67 10.52 -1.90
N THR A 227 8.49 10.80 -1.36
CA THR A 227 8.22 10.73 0.08
C THR A 227 7.10 9.74 0.40
N ASN A 228 6.99 9.39 1.67
CA ASN A 228 5.87 8.60 2.19
C ASN A 228 4.84 9.49 2.90
N ILE A 229 4.81 10.77 2.56
CA ILE A 229 3.86 11.75 3.07
C ILE A 229 2.69 11.79 2.10
N TYR A 230 1.49 11.49 2.60
CA TYR A 230 0.27 11.54 1.84
C TYR A 230 -0.34 12.95 1.87
N SER A 231 -0.56 13.51 0.68
CA SER A 231 -1.29 14.76 0.48
C SER A 231 -2.19 14.53 -0.73
N PRO A 232 -3.53 14.58 -0.57
CA PRO A 232 -4.41 14.56 -1.74
C PRO A 232 -4.15 15.82 -2.58
N GLU A 233 -4.32 15.70 -3.90
CA GLU A 233 -4.27 16.80 -4.87
C GLU A 233 -5.67 17.11 -5.40
#